data_AF-A0A815Q4M1-F1
#
_entry.id   AF-A0A815Q4M1-F1
#
_cell.length_a   1.000
_cell.length_b   1.000
_cell.length_c   1.000
_cell.angle_alpha   90.00
_cell.angle_beta   90.00
_cell.angle_gamma   90.00
#
_symmetry.space_group_name_H-M   'P 1'
#
loop_
_entity.id
_entity.type
_entity.pdbx_description
1 polymer ?
#
loop_
_entity_poly.entity_id
_entity_poly.type
_entity_poly.pdbx_seq_one_letter_code
_entity_poly.pdbx_strand_id
1 'polypeptide(L)'
;MENGRYVNSFNSQYTSSGWMSVLKWKITTRSNVQLPDKKEELDKLLPIIQHWKREDLNRTIPGLRFIWIGHASCFIQMNNFRFLVDPVFSERCGMYSRVGPKRFRPPALTVNNLPDDLDAIFITHNHYDHLDYLSVKDLNNRYGEQLTWFCGRGVRESLSDMYVKNIIELDWWEEYFFLKKNINIAFCPAQHWSRRGLFDTNKSLWGGFAIWDNTYKVYLAGDTGYTHNISIFRQIGQKYGPFDLSAIPIGAYEPKSIMKNQHVSPDEAVQIHKDVQSKKSIGIHWGTWVMSNEYFMEPPKNLKQALQNNHLDPTSFIVLKHGEILDLPE
;
A
#
# COMPACT_ATOMS: atom_id res chain seq x y z
N MET A 1 -10.43 -13.20 16.94
CA MET A 1 -10.85 -14.09 15.83
C MET A 1 -12.21 -14.67 16.17
N GLU A 2 -13.05 -14.94 15.17
CA GLU A 2 -14.32 -15.62 15.30
C GLU A 2 -14.34 -16.81 14.34
N ASN A 3 -14.63 -18.02 14.84
CA ASN A 3 -14.68 -19.26 14.02
C ASN A 3 -13.43 -19.48 13.15
N GLY A 4 -12.23 -19.21 13.69
CA GLY A 4 -10.97 -19.37 12.96
C GLY A 4 -10.72 -18.32 11.87
N ARG A 5 -11.45 -17.20 11.88
CA ARG A 5 -11.27 -16.08 10.95
C ARG A 5 -11.02 -14.77 11.70
N TYR A 6 -10.19 -13.91 11.12
CA TYR A 6 -9.99 -12.56 11.61
C TYR A 6 -11.23 -11.70 11.33
N VAL A 7 -11.48 -10.73 12.21
CA VAL A 7 -12.63 -9.83 12.15
C VAL A 7 -12.18 -8.40 12.40
N ASN A 8 -12.92 -7.42 11.90
CA ASN A 8 -12.67 -6.00 12.16
C ASN A 8 -13.08 -5.64 13.59
N SER A 9 -12.31 -6.11 14.58
CA SER A 9 -12.61 -5.95 16.02
C SER A 9 -12.69 -4.50 16.48
N PHE A 10 -12.14 -3.57 15.70
CA PHE A 10 -12.15 -2.13 16.00
C PHE A 10 -13.37 -1.40 15.44
N ASN A 11 -14.24 -2.08 14.68
CA ASN A 11 -15.51 -1.53 14.22
C ASN A 11 -16.63 -2.58 14.34
N SER A 12 -17.40 -2.50 15.42
CA SER A 12 -18.55 -3.38 15.65
C SER A 12 -19.69 -3.23 14.63
N GLN A 13 -19.69 -2.15 13.84
CA GLN A 13 -20.66 -1.89 12.77
C GLN A 13 -20.12 -2.30 11.39
N TYR A 14 -18.93 -2.91 11.32
CA TYR A 14 -18.36 -3.36 10.06
C TYR A 14 -19.27 -4.38 9.37
N THR A 15 -19.56 -4.13 8.10
CA THR A 15 -20.31 -5.04 7.24
C THR A 15 -19.53 -5.28 5.96
N SER A 16 -19.26 -6.54 5.63
CA SER A 16 -18.67 -6.86 4.33
C SER A 16 -19.72 -6.69 3.23
N SER A 17 -19.32 -6.14 2.09
CA SER A 17 -20.17 -6.11 0.90
C SER A 17 -20.38 -7.55 0.43
N GLY A 18 -21.59 -8.07 0.60
CA GLY A 18 -21.93 -9.45 0.22
C GLY A 18 -21.75 -9.67 -1.29
N TRP A 19 -21.43 -10.90 -1.70
CA TRP A 19 -21.15 -11.25 -3.10
C TRP A 19 -22.26 -10.82 -4.08
N MET A 20 -23.53 -10.87 -3.66
CA MET A 20 -24.67 -10.38 -4.46
C MET A 20 -24.62 -8.88 -4.72
N SER A 21 -24.15 -8.08 -3.75
CA SER A 21 -24.00 -6.63 -3.91
C SER A 21 -22.89 -6.27 -4.91
N VAL A 22 -21.77 -7.01 -4.84
CA VAL A 22 -20.65 -6.88 -5.78
C VAL A 22 -21.04 -7.32 -7.19
N LEU A 23 -21.79 -8.43 -7.31
CA LEU A 23 -22.29 -8.90 -8.61
C LEU A 23 -23.30 -7.92 -9.21
N LYS A 24 -24.27 -7.45 -8.40
CA LYS A 24 -25.23 -6.41 -8.81
C LYS A 24 -24.48 -5.18 -9.31
N TRP A 25 -23.49 -4.70 -8.56
CA TRP A 25 -22.65 -3.58 -8.96
C TRP A 25 -21.99 -3.76 -10.33
N LYS A 26 -21.29 -4.89 -10.53
CA LYS A 26 -20.62 -5.20 -11.81
C LYS A 26 -21.57 -5.22 -13.00
N ILE A 27 -22.85 -5.54 -12.77
CA ILE A 27 -23.88 -5.62 -13.82
C ILE A 27 -24.63 -4.28 -13.99
N THR A 28 -24.90 -3.54 -12.91
CA THR A 28 -25.85 -2.41 -12.92
C THR A 28 -25.19 -1.04 -12.94
N THR A 29 -23.90 -0.92 -12.65
CA THR A 29 -23.24 0.40 -12.62
C THR A 29 -22.44 0.65 -13.88
N ARG A 30 -22.60 1.85 -14.45
CA ARG A 30 -21.71 2.33 -15.51
C ARG A 30 -20.39 2.72 -14.85
N SER A 31 -19.29 2.16 -15.34
CA SER A 31 -17.95 2.54 -14.93
C SER A 31 -17.65 3.95 -15.44
N ASN A 32 -17.15 4.84 -14.57
CA ASN A 32 -16.72 6.20 -14.95
C ASN A 32 -15.20 6.28 -15.15
N VAL A 33 -14.51 5.13 -15.21
CA VAL A 33 -13.05 5.06 -15.21
C VAL A 33 -12.40 5.83 -16.35
N GLN A 34 -12.99 5.80 -17.54
CA GLN A 34 -12.60 6.52 -18.76
C GLN A 34 -11.06 6.59 -18.96
N LEU A 35 -10.46 5.48 -19.36
CA LEU A 35 -9.05 5.47 -19.78
C LEU A 35 -8.93 6.04 -21.20
N PRO A 36 -7.88 6.83 -21.51
CA PRO A 36 -7.56 7.21 -22.88
C PRO A 36 -7.29 5.98 -23.75
N ASP A 37 -7.83 5.97 -24.97
CA ASP A 37 -7.56 4.90 -25.95
C ASP A 37 -6.12 4.95 -26.48
N LYS A 38 -5.54 6.16 -26.51
CA LYS A 38 -4.19 6.41 -27.04
C LYS A 38 -3.16 6.44 -25.95
N LYS A 39 -2.05 5.71 -26.17
CA LYS A 39 -0.92 5.66 -25.24
C LYS A 39 -0.34 7.05 -24.97
N GLU A 40 -0.24 7.90 -26.00
CA GLU A 40 0.36 9.23 -25.90
C GLU A 40 -0.44 10.17 -24.99
N GLU A 41 -1.76 10.02 -24.95
CA GLU A 41 -2.62 10.79 -24.04
C GLU A 41 -2.45 10.31 -22.61
N LEU A 42 -2.40 8.99 -22.40
CA LEU A 42 -2.16 8.42 -21.09
C LEU A 42 -0.74 8.72 -20.57
N ASP A 43 0.27 8.78 -21.45
CA ASP A 43 1.63 9.18 -21.12
C ASP A 43 1.72 10.67 -20.72
N LYS A 44 0.85 11.53 -21.27
CA LYS A 44 0.74 12.95 -20.86
C LYS A 44 0.05 13.11 -19.49
N LEU A 45 -1.01 12.33 -19.24
CA LEU A 45 -1.80 12.44 -18.01
C LEU A 45 -1.14 11.72 -16.83
N LEU A 46 -0.51 10.58 -17.07
CA LEU A 46 0.20 9.75 -16.09
C LEU A 46 1.57 9.33 -16.65
N PRO A 47 2.54 10.27 -16.67
CA PRO A 47 3.89 9.98 -17.12
C PRO A 47 4.60 9.03 -16.18
N ILE A 48 5.52 8.23 -16.74
CA ILE A 48 6.38 7.30 -15.99
C ILE A 48 7.81 7.79 -16.11
N ILE A 49 8.42 8.07 -14.96
CA ILE A 49 9.83 8.42 -14.83
C ILE A 49 10.64 7.14 -14.76
N GLN A 50 11.54 6.96 -15.73
CA GLN A 50 12.40 5.78 -15.85
C GLN A 50 13.74 6.04 -15.19
N HIS A 51 14.24 5.04 -14.45
CA HIS A 51 15.58 5.05 -13.84
C HIS A 51 16.44 3.98 -14.50
N TRP A 52 17.44 4.41 -15.24
CA TRP A 52 18.28 3.51 -16.06
C TRP A 52 19.51 3.02 -15.30
N LYS A 53 19.95 3.77 -14.28
CA LYS A 53 21.09 3.42 -13.44
C LYS A 53 20.60 3.05 -12.05
N ARG A 54 21.15 1.99 -11.46
CA ARG A 54 20.75 1.55 -10.10
C ARG A 54 21.09 2.60 -9.05
N GLU A 55 22.16 3.35 -9.30
CA GLU A 55 22.65 4.43 -8.45
C GLU A 55 21.62 5.56 -8.32
N ASP A 56 20.74 5.75 -9.31
CA ASP A 56 19.68 6.78 -9.27
C ASP A 56 18.72 6.52 -8.11
N LEU A 57 18.50 5.25 -7.74
CA LEU A 57 17.61 4.87 -6.64
C LEU A 57 18.25 5.08 -5.27
N ASN A 58 19.58 5.08 -5.20
CA ASN A 58 20.30 5.16 -3.95
C ASN A 58 20.43 6.60 -3.48
N ARG A 59 20.03 6.85 -2.22
CA ARG A 59 20.41 8.08 -1.52
C ARG A 59 21.76 7.85 -0.86
N THR A 60 22.76 8.65 -1.20
CA THR A 60 24.13 8.51 -0.67
C THR A 60 24.37 9.28 0.63
N ILE A 61 23.44 10.16 0.99
CA ILE A 61 23.42 10.91 2.24
C ILE A 61 22.30 10.39 3.15
N PRO A 62 22.43 10.52 4.49
CA PRO A 62 21.34 10.25 5.42
C PRO A 62 20.05 10.98 5.03
N GLY A 63 18.92 10.42 5.43
CA GLY A 63 17.60 10.95 5.07
C GLY A 63 16.58 9.90 4.67
N LEU A 64 15.41 10.40 4.30
CA LEU A 64 14.28 9.59 3.89
C LEU A 64 14.01 9.82 2.40
N ARG A 65 14.03 8.75 1.62
CA ARG A 65 13.71 8.73 0.19
C ARG A 65 12.51 7.84 -0.06
N PHE A 66 11.59 8.30 -0.90
CA PHE A 66 10.43 7.55 -1.36
C PHE A 66 10.38 7.54 -2.89
N ILE A 67 10.16 6.37 -3.47
CA ILE A 67 9.94 6.19 -4.91
C ILE A 67 8.63 5.45 -5.11
N TRP A 68 7.68 6.07 -5.81
CA TRP A 68 6.41 5.44 -6.12
C TRP A 68 6.53 4.53 -7.35
N ILE A 69 6.50 3.21 -7.18
CA ILE A 69 6.62 2.27 -8.30
C ILE A 69 5.29 2.17 -9.07
N GLY A 70 4.18 2.35 -8.36
CA GLY A 70 2.81 2.31 -8.86
C GLY A 70 1.90 1.49 -7.95
N HIS A 71 0.62 1.84 -7.89
CA HIS A 71 -0.37 1.26 -6.98
C HIS A 71 0.06 1.45 -5.51
N ALA A 72 0.05 0.41 -4.69
CA ALA A 72 0.61 0.43 -3.34
C ALA A 72 2.12 0.17 -3.31
N SER A 73 2.73 -0.23 -4.43
CA SER A 73 4.16 -0.54 -4.49
C SER A 73 5.02 0.72 -4.38
N CYS A 74 5.87 0.74 -3.37
CA CYS A 74 6.87 1.79 -3.19
C CYS A 74 8.21 1.22 -2.73
N PHE A 75 9.28 1.90 -3.12
CA PHE A 75 10.62 1.69 -2.58
C PHE A 75 10.94 2.85 -1.64
N ILE A 76 11.40 2.52 -0.44
CA ILE A 76 11.72 3.49 0.59
C ILE A 76 13.13 3.21 1.10
N GLN A 77 13.93 4.28 1.19
CA GLN A 77 15.20 4.25 1.89
C GLN A 77 15.11 5.20 3.09
N MET A 78 15.24 4.66 4.29
CA MET A 78 15.32 5.39 5.55
C MET A 78 16.73 5.22 6.10
N ASN A 79 17.57 6.23 5.93
CA ASN A 79 19.01 6.15 6.19
C ASN A 79 19.67 4.97 5.47
N ASN A 80 20.13 3.96 6.22
CA ASN A 80 20.78 2.75 5.72
C ASN A 80 19.82 1.55 5.59
N PHE A 81 18.52 1.74 5.81
CA PHE A 81 17.48 0.73 5.72
C PHE A 81 16.69 0.89 4.42
N ARG A 82 16.75 -0.12 3.54
CA ARG A 82 16.06 -0.11 2.24
C ARG A 82 14.99 -1.18 2.20
N PHE A 83 13.76 -0.80 1.87
CA PHE A 83 12.65 -1.74 1.84
C PHE A 83 11.64 -1.45 0.73
N LEU A 84 10.92 -2.50 0.37
CA LEU A 84 9.75 -2.42 -0.50
C LEU A 84 8.48 -2.62 0.33
N VAL A 85 7.39 -2.07 -0.19
CA VAL A 85 6.04 -2.26 0.34
C VAL A 85 5.19 -2.83 -0.78
N ASP A 86 4.45 -3.90 -0.49
CA ASP A 86 3.47 -4.53 -1.40
C ASP A 86 3.96 -4.59 -2.87
N PRO A 87 5.12 -5.22 -3.16
CA PRO A 87 5.74 -5.14 -4.47
C PRO A 87 4.97 -5.95 -5.52
N VAL A 88 4.43 -5.26 -6.54
CA VAL A 88 3.75 -5.87 -7.69
C VAL A 88 4.32 -5.34 -9.01
N PHE A 89 5.18 -6.15 -9.61
CA PHE A 89 5.82 -5.92 -10.91
C PHE A 89 5.07 -6.56 -12.08
N SER A 90 4.13 -7.46 -11.80
CA SER A 90 3.35 -8.16 -12.82
C SER A 90 2.42 -7.24 -13.62
N GLU A 91 2.08 -7.69 -14.83
CA GLU A 91 1.12 -7.01 -15.71
C GLU A 91 -0.33 -7.13 -15.20
N ARG A 92 -0.70 -8.28 -14.62
CA ARG A 92 -2.04 -8.55 -14.09
C ARG A 92 -2.01 -8.83 -12.59
N CYS A 93 -2.97 -8.25 -11.86
CA CYS A 93 -3.19 -8.58 -10.45
C CYS A 93 -4.20 -9.74 -10.33
N GLY A 94 -3.69 -10.95 -10.12
CA GLY A 94 -4.53 -12.11 -9.83
C GLY A 94 -3.77 -13.42 -9.87
N MET A 95 -4.51 -14.52 -9.93
CA MET A 95 -3.95 -15.86 -9.78
C MET A 95 -2.85 -16.15 -10.81
N TYR A 96 -1.66 -16.50 -10.30
CA TYR A 96 -0.41 -16.69 -11.05
C TYR A 96 -0.06 -15.53 -12.01
N SER A 97 -0.54 -14.33 -11.71
CA SER A 97 -0.35 -13.12 -12.51
C SER A 97 -0.88 -13.26 -13.96
N ARG A 98 -1.83 -14.17 -14.19
CA ARG A 98 -2.43 -14.48 -15.50
C ARG A 98 -3.89 -14.08 -15.61
N VAL A 99 -4.64 -14.24 -14.52
CA VAL A 99 -6.06 -13.90 -14.42
C VAL A 99 -6.18 -12.60 -13.63
N GLY A 100 -7.18 -11.78 -13.92
CA GLY A 100 -7.45 -10.54 -13.19
C GLY A 100 -7.15 -9.26 -13.98
N PRO A 101 -7.38 -8.08 -13.38
CA PRO A 101 -7.19 -6.78 -14.02
C PRO A 101 -5.77 -6.61 -14.56
N LYS A 102 -5.67 -6.13 -15.81
CA LYS A 102 -4.39 -5.72 -16.41
C LYS A 102 -4.12 -4.27 -16.04
N ARG A 103 -2.89 -3.96 -15.63
CA ARG A 103 -2.49 -2.57 -15.34
C ARG A 103 -2.48 -1.74 -16.61
N PHE A 104 -2.93 -0.49 -16.52
CA PHE A 104 -2.89 0.45 -17.64
C PHE A 104 -1.62 1.30 -17.63
N ARG A 105 -0.86 1.28 -16.53
CA ARG A 105 0.51 1.81 -16.43
C ARG A 105 1.48 0.70 -16.00
N PRO A 106 2.58 0.44 -16.73
CA PRO A 106 3.60 -0.51 -16.26
C PRO A 106 4.25 -0.03 -14.96
N PRO A 107 4.87 -0.93 -14.17
CA PRO A 107 5.60 -0.52 -12.99
C PRO A 107 6.78 0.38 -13.39
N ALA A 108 7.07 1.40 -12.58
CA ALA A 108 8.14 2.35 -12.88
C ALA A 108 9.55 1.76 -12.72
N LEU A 109 9.65 0.69 -11.91
CA LEU A 109 10.85 -0.09 -11.68
C LEU A 109 10.57 -1.56 -11.98
N THR A 110 11.60 -2.30 -12.31
CA THR A 110 11.61 -3.77 -12.33
C THR A 110 12.44 -4.28 -11.15
N VAL A 111 12.34 -5.58 -10.85
CA VAL A 111 13.19 -6.22 -9.84
C VAL A 111 14.66 -5.95 -10.12
N ASN A 112 15.11 -5.90 -11.38
CA ASN A 112 16.51 -5.66 -11.77
C ASN A 112 17.01 -4.23 -11.53
N ASN A 113 16.11 -3.25 -11.44
CA ASN A 113 16.49 -1.87 -11.14
C ASN A 113 16.85 -1.68 -9.66
N LEU A 114 16.31 -2.52 -8.77
CA LEU A 114 16.49 -2.38 -7.33
C LEU A 114 17.96 -2.49 -6.89
N PRO A 115 18.36 -1.86 -5.77
CA PRO A 115 19.70 -2.00 -5.19
C PRO A 115 20.02 -3.46 -4.81
N ASP A 116 21.30 -3.81 -4.75
CA ASP A 116 21.74 -5.16 -4.38
C ASP A 116 21.57 -5.43 -2.87
N ASP A 117 21.44 -4.39 -2.05
CA ASP A 117 21.36 -4.44 -0.59
C ASP A 117 19.95 -4.07 -0.06
N LEU A 118 18.91 -4.65 -0.67
CA LEU A 118 17.53 -4.56 -0.16
C LEU A 118 17.40 -5.36 1.15
N ASP A 119 16.87 -4.74 2.19
CA ASP A 119 16.84 -5.33 3.53
C ASP A 119 15.54 -6.04 3.85
N ALA A 120 14.41 -5.45 3.45
CA ALA A 120 13.10 -5.93 3.86
C ALA A 120 12.02 -5.73 2.81
N ILE A 121 10.96 -6.54 2.93
CA ILE A 121 9.68 -6.35 2.26
C ILE A 121 8.59 -6.32 3.31
N PHE A 122 7.67 -5.37 3.18
CA PHE A 122 6.47 -5.26 4.00
C PHE A 122 5.25 -5.61 3.18
N ILE A 123 4.50 -6.63 3.63
CA ILE A 123 3.24 -7.08 3.02
C ILE A 123 2.09 -6.71 3.95
N THR A 124 1.24 -5.79 3.50
CA THR A 124 0.12 -5.26 4.29
C THR A 124 -1.00 -6.28 4.43
N HIS A 125 -1.30 -7.01 3.36
CA HIS A 125 -2.31 -8.06 3.33
C HIS A 125 -2.14 -8.96 2.09
N ASN A 126 -2.94 -10.02 2.01
CA ASN A 126 -2.71 -11.09 1.05
C ASN A 126 -3.44 -10.93 -0.30
N HIS A 127 -4.07 -9.79 -0.63
CA HIS A 127 -4.73 -9.64 -1.94
C HIS A 127 -3.72 -9.64 -3.09
N TYR A 128 -4.18 -9.98 -4.30
CA TYR A 128 -3.29 -10.21 -5.45
C TYR A 128 -2.58 -8.95 -5.97
N ASP A 129 -3.12 -7.77 -5.69
CA ASP A 129 -2.54 -6.47 -6.03
C ASP A 129 -1.59 -5.93 -4.94
N HIS A 130 -1.40 -6.68 -3.84
CA HIS A 130 -0.42 -6.40 -2.78
C HIS A 130 0.58 -7.53 -2.56
N LEU A 131 0.19 -8.77 -2.88
CA LEU A 131 1.00 -9.98 -2.79
C LEU A 131 0.97 -10.74 -4.12
N ASP A 132 1.89 -10.36 -5.02
CA ASP A 132 2.01 -10.91 -6.36
C ASP A 132 3.02 -12.06 -6.45
N TYR A 133 2.58 -13.19 -7.00
CA TYR A 133 3.38 -14.43 -7.05
C TYR A 133 4.70 -14.26 -7.82
N LEU A 134 4.66 -13.65 -9.01
CA LEU A 134 5.88 -13.48 -9.81
C LEU A 134 6.85 -12.50 -9.16
N SER A 135 6.34 -11.42 -8.58
CA SER A 135 7.17 -10.47 -7.83
C SER A 135 7.87 -11.14 -6.65
N VAL A 136 7.14 -11.95 -5.86
CA VAL A 136 7.73 -12.72 -4.75
C VAL A 136 8.81 -13.66 -5.25
N LYS A 137 8.52 -14.41 -6.33
CA LYS A 137 9.46 -15.35 -6.93
C LYS A 137 10.74 -14.65 -7.40
N ASP A 138 10.62 -13.55 -8.13
CA ASP A 138 11.77 -12.82 -8.69
C ASP A 138 12.62 -12.15 -7.60
N LEU A 139 11.98 -11.59 -6.56
CA LEU A 139 12.68 -11.02 -5.40
C LEU A 139 13.40 -12.11 -4.59
N ASN A 140 12.75 -13.24 -4.34
CA ASN A 140 13.35 -14.37 -3.62
C ASN A 140 14.52 -14.97 -4.41
N ASN A 141 14.40 -15.10 -5.74
CA ASN A 141 15.49 -15.55 -6.60
C ASN A 141 16.69 -14.60 -6.56
N ARG A 142 16.45 -13.28 -6.47
CA ARG A 142 17.53 -12.27 -6.49
C ARG A 142 18.24 -12.16 -5.13
N TYR A 143 17.50 -12.08 -4.03
CA TYR A 143 18.05 -11.74 -2.72
C TYR A 143 18.17 -12.93 -1.76
N GLY A 144 17.40 -14.01 -2.00
CA GLY A 144 17.36 -15.19 -1.14
C GLY A 144 17.03 -14.87 0.31
N GLU A 145 17.67 -15.57 1.23
CA GLU A 145 17.39 -15.49 2.67
C GLU A 145 17.89 -14.19 3.33
N GLN A 146 18.68 -13.38 2.62
CA GLN A 146 19.15 -12.09 3.12
C GLN A 146 18.03 -11.05 3.26
N LEU A 147 16.94 -11.26 2.51
CA LEU A 147 15.76 -10.41 2.48
C LEU A 147 14.73 -10.88 3.50
N THR A 148 14.39 -10.02 4.45
CA THR A 148 13.38 -10.33 5.48
C THR A 148 11.99 -9.88 5.04
N TRP A 149 11.01 -10.76 5.12
CA TRP A 149 9.61 -10.45 4.79
C TRP A 149 8.80 -10.24 6.07
N PHE A 150 8.25 -9.05 6.24
CA PHE A 150 7.34 -8.69 7.34
C PHE A 150 5.90 -8.73 6.85
N CYS A 151 5.02 -9.40 7.59
CA CYS A 151 3.61 -9.53 7.24
C CYS A 151 2.72 -9.73 8.48
N GLY A 152 1.41 -9.60 8.29
CA GLY A 152 0.43 -10.00 9.30
C GLY A 152 0.33 -11.52 9.46
N ARG A 153 -0.03 -12.00 10.65
CA ARG A 153 -0.26 -13.44 10.92
C ARG A 153 -1.19 -14.10 9.89
N GLY A 154 -0.86 -15.32 9.50
CA GLY A 154 -1.53 -16.13 8.48
C GLY A 154 -1.02 -15.86 7.05
N VAL A 155 -0.32 -14.76 6.78
CA VAL A 155 0.26 -14.49 5.44
C VAL A 155 1.47 -15.38 5.16
N ARG A 156 2.15 -15.89 6.21
CA ARG A 156 3.29 -16.82 6.06
C ARG A 156 2.96 -18.05 5.25
N GLU A 157 1.74 -18.60 5.36
CA GLU A 157 1.34 -19.78 4.57
C GLU A 157 1.51 -19.50 3.07
N SER A 158 0.94 -18.38 2.60
CA SER A 158 1.08 -17.95 1.20
C SER A 158 2.53 -17.65 0.79
N LEU A 159 3.33 -17.01 1.65
CA LEU A 159 4.73 -16.71 1.36
C LEU A 159 5.60 -17.98 1.32
N SER A 160 5.33 -18.93 2.22
CA SER A 160 6.04 -20.21 2.28
C SER A 160 5.75 -21.08 1.06
N ASP A 161 4.49 -21.07 0.57
CA ASP A 161 4.11 -21.71 -0.71
C ASP A 161 4.84 -21.09 -1.91
N MET A 162 5.31 -19.85 -1.78
CA MET A 162 6.17 -19.15 -2.76
C MET A 162 7.66 -19.31 -2.46
N TYR A 163 8.04 -20.25 -1.59
CA TYR A 163 9.40 -20.59 -1.19
C TYR A 163 10.18 -19.50 -0.45
N VAL A 164 9.47 -18.53 0.15
CA VAL A 164 10.10 -17.55 1.03
C VAL A 164 10.39 -18.21 2.38
N LYS A 165 11.62 -18.04 2.88
CA LYS A 165 12.07 -18.67 4.14
C LYS A 165 12.18 -17.71 5.31
N ASN A 166 12.72 -16.51 5.07
CA ASN A 166 12.95 -15.49 6.10
C ASN A 166 11.70 -14.60 6.24
N ILE A 167 10.73 -15.07 7.04
CA ILE A 167 9.43 -14.43 7.25
C ILE A 167 9.23 -14.15 8.75
N ILE A 168 8.87 -12.91 9.07
CA ILE A 168 8.44 -12.45 10.39
C ILE A 168 6.95 -12.10 10.31
N GLU A 169 6.13 -12.81 11.10
CA GLU A 169 4.70 -12.53 11.24
C GLU A 169 4.41 -11.77 12.53
N LEU A 170 3.53 -10.78 12.44
CA LEU A 170 3.13 -9.94 13.56
C LEU A 170 1.61 -9.91 13.67
N ASP A 171 1.09 -9.92 14.90
CA ASP A 171 -0.29 -9.53 15.17
C ASP A 171 -0.45 -8.00 15.21
N TRP A 172 -1.68 -7.50 15.20
CA TRP A 172 -1.90 -6.07 15.41
C TRP A 172 -1.32 -5.62 16.74
N TRP A 173 -0.64 -4.47 16.70
CA TRP A 173 0.10 -3.84 17.81
C TRP A 173 1.34 -4.60 18.28
N GLU A 174 1.65 -5.75 17.69
CA GLU A 174 2.89 -6.46 17.96
C GLU A 174 4.07 -5.67 17.37
N GLU A 175 5.10 -5.50 18.19
CA GLU A 175 6.31 -4.77 17.87
C GLU A 175 7.48 -5.74 17.71
N TYR A 176 8.35 -5.45 16.75
CA TYR A 176 9.53 -6.22 16.44
C TYR A 176 10.73 -5.29 16.24
N PHE A 177 11.82 -5.59 16.93
CA PHE A 177 13.07 -4.88 16.77
C PHE A 177 13.98 -5.62 15.79
N PHE A 178 14.13 -5.06 14.59
CA PHE A 178 14.98 -5.60 13.54
C PHE A 178 16.45 -5.24 13.78
N LEU A 179 17.11 -6.07 14.57
CA LEU A 179 18.47 -5.87 15.05
C LEU A 179 19.50 -5.61 13.93
N LYS A 180 19.36 -6.26 12.76
CA LYS A 180 20.28 -6.10 11.60
C LYS A 180 20.43 -4.64 11.16
N LYS A 181 19.38 -3.82 11.33
CA LYS A 181 19.32 -2.43 10.86
C LYS A 181 18.98 -1.42 11.94
N ASN A 182 18.83 -1.86 13.21
CA ASN A 182 18.41 -1.01 14.33
C ASN A 182 17.06 -0.30 14.06
N ILE A 183 16.09 -1.05 13.52
CA ILE A 183 14.77 -0.55 13.14
C ILE A 183 13.71 -1.17 14.04
N ASN A 184 12.81 -0.35 14.57
CA ASN A 184 11.59 -0.81 15.20
C ASN A 184 10.47 -0.89 14.17
N ILE A 185 9.66 -1.94 14.27
CA ILE A 185 8.56 -2.23 13.37
C ILE A 185 7.35 -2.58 14.23
N ALA A 186 6.18 -2.03 13.92
CA ALA A 186 4.92 -2.46 14.49
C ALA A 186 3.93 -2.77 13.36
N PHE A 187 3.16 -3.86 13.50
CA PHE A 187 2.06 -4.12 12.60
C PHE A 187 0.79 -3.42 13.11
N CYS A 188 0.34 -2.41 12.38
CA CYS A 188 -0.79 -1.57 12.76
C CYS A 188 -2.11 -2.15 12.25
N PRO A 189 -3.22 -1.99 12.99
CA PRO A 189 -4.52 -2.40 12.48
C PRO A 189 -5.00 -1.53 11.31
N ALA A 190 -5.85 -2.11 10.49
CA ALA A 190 -6.58 -1.47 9.40
C ALA A 190 -8.02 -2.03 9.35
N GLN A 191 -8.94 -1.30 8.71
CA GLN A 191 -10.28 -1.79 8.43
C GLN A 191 -10.35 -2.36 7.02
N HIS A 192 -10.07 -3.65 6.87
CA HIS A 192 -10.05 -4.34 5.57
C HIS A 192 -10.40 -5.82 5.75
N TRP A 193 -9.94 -6.67 4.84
CA TRP A 193 -10.15 -8.10 4.81
C TRP A 193 -9.02 -8.79 4.02
N SER A 194 -9.02 -10.12 4.00
CA SER A 194 -8.03 -10.90 3.25
C SER A 194 -8.69 -12.05 2.50
N ARG A 195 -8.17 -12.41 1.32
CA ARG A 195 -8.59 -13.57 0.52
C ARG A 195 -7.69 -13.76 -0.71
N ARG A 196 -7.32 -15.00 -1.00
CA ARG A 196 -6.69 -15.40 -2.27
C ARG A 196 -7.44 -16.53 -2.95
N GLY A 197 -7.91 -17.49 -2.18
CA GLY A 197 -8.67 -18.64 -2.65
C GLY A 197 -10.18 -18.49 -2.51
N LEU A 198 -10.89 -19.60 -2.73
CA LEU A 198 -12.35 -19.63 -2.62
C LEU A 198 -12.84 -19.68 -1.17
N PHE A 199 -12.07 -20.29 -0.25
CA PHE A 199 -12.51 -20.65 1.10
C PHE A 199 -11.66 -20.03 2.24
N ASP A 200 -10.74 -19.15 1.90
CA ASP A 200 -9.71 -18.59 2.80
C ASP A 200 -10.00 -17.16 3.27
N THR A 201 -11.20 -16.62 3.01
CA THR A 201 -11.58 -15.27 3.45
C THR A 201 -11.24 -15.04 4.93
N ASN A 202 -10.44 -14.03 5.23
CA ASN A 202 -10.02 -13.66 6.58
C ASN A 202 -9.28 -14.76 7.36
N LYS A 203 -8.62 -15.71 6.68
CA LYS A 203 -7.70 -16.66 7.34
C LYS A 203 -6.33 -16.04 7.67
N SER A 204 -6.00 -14.90 7.07
CA SER A 204 -4.81 -14.11 7.37
C SER A 204 -5.18 -12.68 7.77
N LEU A 205 -4.29 -12.01 8.49
CA LEU A 205 -4.43 -10.61 8.86
C LEU A 205 -4.22 -9.66 7.66
N TRP A 206 -4.74 -8.46 7.85
CA TRP A 206 -4.52 -7.27 7.04
C TRP A 206 -4.12 -6.13 7.96
N GLY A 207 -3.40 -5.14 7.48
CA GLY A 207 -2.95 -4.04 8.32
C GLY A 207 -2.04 -3.06 7.61
N GLY A 208 -1.43 -2.21 8.43
CA GLY A 208 -0.37 -1.31 8.03
C GLY A 208 0.91 -1.57 8.84
N PHE A 209 1.92 -0.73 8.67
CA PHE A 209 3.14 -0.78 9.46
C PHE A 209 3.53 0.60 9.97
N ALA A 210 3.94 0.69 11.22
CA ALA A 210 4.76 1.78 11.72
C ALA A 210 6.22 1.30 11.74
N ILE A 211 7.12 2.05 11.12
CA ILE A 211 8.53 1.71 10.97
C ILE A 211 9.34 2.92 11.44
N TRP A 212 10.25 2.74 12.39
CA TRP A 212 11.04 3.86 12.89
C TRP A 212 12.45 3.49 13.33
N ASP A 213 13.35 4.45 13.15
CA ASP A 213 14.65 4.48 13.81
C ASP A 213 14.70 5.67 14.79
N ASN A 214 15.90 6.10 15.18
CA ASN A 214 16.09 7.21 16.11
C ASN A 214 15.87 8.60 15.47
N THR A 215 15.68 8.66 14.14
CA THR A 215 15.63 9.89 13.35
C THR A 215 14.32 10.05 12.58
N TYR A 216 13.82 8.97 11.96
CA TYR A 216 12.65 9.00 11.09
C TYR A 216 11.61 7.98 11.52
N LYS A 217 10.34 8.33 11.27
CA LYS A 217 9.18 7.45 11.41
C LYS A 217 8.37 7.43 10.12
N VAL A 218 8.11 6.23 9.60
CA VAL A 218 7.30 5.98 8.41
C VAL A 218 6.05 5.19 8.78
N TYR A 219 4.90 5.59 8.23
CA TYR A 219 3.66 4.83 8.32
C TYR A 219 3.21 4.32 6.95
N LEU A 220 2.88 3.04 6.87
CA LEU A 220 2.34 2.38 5.69
C LEU A 220 0.90 1.99 6.02
N ALA A 221 -0.09 2.62 5.39
CA ALA A 221 -1.49 2.39 5.77
C ALA A 221 -2.02 1.02 5.34
N GLY A 222 -1.49 0.47 4.24
CA GLY A 222 -2.15 -0.61 3.51
C GLY A 222 -3.51 -0.19 2.98
N ASP A 223 -4.30 -1.17 2.54
CA ASP A 223 -5.70 -0.93 2.21
C ASP A 223 -6.54 -0.86 3.47
N THR A 224 -7.42 0.13 3.51
CA THR A 224 -8.29 0.35 4.66
C THR A 224 -9.48 1.20 4.29
N GLY A 225 -10.63 0.90 4.90
CA GLY A 225 -11.71 1.87 5.11
C GLY A 225 -11.43 2.76 6.32
N TYR A 226 -12.27 3.77 6.52
CA TYR A 226 -12.14 4.66 7.67
C TYR A 226 -13.06 4.22 8.83
N THR A 227 -12.57 4.31 10.07
CA THR A 227 -13.33 3.95 11.28
C THR A 227 -13.87 5.21 11.97
N HIS A 228 -15.13 5.56 11.69
CA HIS A 228 -15.72 6.84 12.12
C HIS A 228 -16.00 6.94 13.64
N ASN A 229 -16.37 5.84 14.31
CA ASN A 229 -16.74 5.88 15.73
C ASN A 229 -15.53 5.93 16.67
N ILE A 230 -14.55 5.07 16.42
CA ILE A 230 -13.26 5.03 17.13
C ILE A 230 -12.20 4.98 16.04
N SER A 231 -11.49 6.09 15.84
CA SER A 231 -10.42 6.12 14.85
C SER A 231 -9.24 5.29 15.32
N ILE A 232 -9.01 4.14 14.67
CA ILE A 232 -7.80 3.33 14.88
C ILE A 232 -6.56 4.12 14.49
N PHE A 233 -6.68 5.02 13.52
CA PHE A 233 -5.60 5.88 13.04
C PHE A 233 -5.18 6.90 14.09
N ARG A 234 -6.12 7.42 14.88
CA ARG A 234 -5.79 8.31 16.01
C ARG A 234 -5.01 7.57 17.09
N GLN A 235 -5.36 6.30 17.35
CA GLN A 235 -4.59 5.46 18.28
C GLN A 235 -3.18 5.16 17.75
N ILE A 236 -3.05 4.87 16.44
CA ILE A 236 -1.75 4.70 15.77
C ILE A 236 -0.92 5.98 15.90
N GLY A 237 -1.49 7.15 15.61
CA GLY A 237 -0.82 8.44 15.75
C GLY A 237 -0.41 8.75 17.18
N GLN A 238 -1.25 8.43 18.17
CA GLN A 238 -0.93 8.60 19.59
C GLN A 238 0.21 7.68 20.06
N LYS A 239 0.23 6.43 19.58
CA LYS A 239 1.22 5.43 20.01
C LYS A 239 2.56 5.59 19.31
N TYR A 240 2.56 5.85 18.01
CA TYR A 240 3.76 5.81 17.17
C TYR A 240 4.14 7.15 16.55
N GLY A 241 3.17 8.05 16.35
CA GLY A 241 3.39 9.35 15.72
C GLY A 241 4.19 10.33 16.58
N PRO A 242 4.41 11.57 16.08
CA PRO A 242 4.14 11.99 14.70
C PRO A 242 5.03 11.26 13.69
N PHE A 243 4.51 11.01 12.48
CA PHE A 243 5.27 10.38 11.40
C PHE A 243 5.89 11.42 10.47
N ASP A 244 7.11 11.19 10.01
CA ASP A 244 7.77 12.05 9.02
C ASP A 244 7.19 11.84 7.62
N LEU A 245 6.87 10.58 7.29
CA LEU A 245 6.26 10.21 6.03
C LEU A 245 5.17 9.16 6.23
N SER A 246 4.11 9.25 5.45
CA SER A 246 3.09 8.20 5.37
C SER A 246 2.70 7.87 3.93
N ALA A 247 2.50 6.60 3.63
CA ALA A 247 1.91 6.15 2.36
C ALA A 247 0.46 5.76 2.61
N ILE A 248 -0.49 6.51 2.04
CA ILE A 248 -1.93 6.41 2.33
C ILE A 248 -2.69 6.20 1.01
N PRO A 249 -3.58 5.19 0.91
CA PRO A 249 -4.36 4.96 -0.32
C PRO A 249 -5.35 6.10 -0.59
N ILE A 250 -5.55 6.42 -1.86
CA ILE A 250 -6.52 7.45 -2.30
C ILE A 250 -7.45 6.96 -3.43
N GLY A 251 -7.26 5.75 -3.94
CA GLY A 251 -8.06 5.13 -5.00
C GLY A 251 -8.88 3.94 -4.53
N ALA A 252 -9.68 3.37 -5.44
CA ALA A 252 -10.57 2.24 -5.21
C ALA A 252 -11.80 2.51 -4.32
N TYR A 253 -12.34 3.73 -4.33
CA TYR A 253 -13.37 4.17 -3.38
C TYR A 253 -14.79 4.28 -3.95
N GLU A 254 -15.00 4.16 -5.28
CA GLU A 254 -16.35 4.20 -5.87
C GLU A 254 -16.83 2.81 -6.35
N PRO A 255 -18.12 2.47 -6.14
CA PRO A 255 -19.15 3.26 -5.48
C PRO A 255 -19.02 3.22 -3.95
N LYS A 256 -19.23 4.36 -3.28
CA LYS A 256 -19.16 4.46 -1.81
C LYS A 256 -20.00 3.42 -1.07
N SER A 257 -21.16 3.02 -1.62
CA SER A 257 -22.05 2.02 -1.00
C SER A 257 -21.41 0.64 -0.84
N ILE A 258 -20.34 0.35 -1.59
CA ILE A 258 -19.66 -0.95 -1.61
C ILE A 258 -18.25 -0.84 -1.05
N MET A 259 -17.54 0.24 -1.38
CA MET A 259 -16.13 0.38 -1.08
C MET A 259 -15.84 0.99 0.29
N LYS A 260 -16.73 1.84 0.86
CA LYS A 260 -16.42 2.66 2.05
C LYS A 260 -15.94 1.88 3.28
N ASN A 261 -16.32 0.61 3.41
CA ASN A 261 -15.93 -0.20 4.56
C ASN A 261 -14.50 -0.75 4.41
N GLN A 262 -13.93 -0.76 3.21
CA GLN A 262 -12.66 -1.42 2.88
C GLN A 262 -11.66 -0.50 2.18
N HIS A 263 -12.10 0.61 1.59
CA HIS A 263 -11.25 1.61 0.96
C HIS A 263 -11.70 3.02 1.35
N VAL A 264 -10.73 3.86 1.69
CA VAL A 264 -10.94 5.28 1.97
C VAL A 264 -11.08 6.10 0.69
N SER A 265 -11.96 7.10 0.76
CA SER A 265 -11.97 8.22 -0.19
C SER A 265 -10.80 9.19 0.09
N PRO A 266 -10.45 10.09 -0.85
CA PRO A 266 -9.43 11.12 -0.60
C PRO A 266 -9.72 12.03 0.60
N ASP A 267 -10.99 12.31 0.93
CA ASP A 267 -11.37 13.04 2.15
C ASP A 267 -11.01 12.26 3.42
N GLU A 268 -11.30 10.95 3.44
CA GLU A 268 -10.95 10.06 4.55
C GLU A 268 -9.43 9.83 4.63
N ALA A 269 -8.73 9.81 3.49
CA ALA A 269 -7.26 9.75 3.45
C ALA A 269 -6.65 11.00 4.11
N VAL A 270 -7.19 12.19 3.86
CA VAL A 270 -6.79 13.43 4.57
C VAL A 270 -7.09 13.34 6.07
N GLN A 271 -8.17 12.67 6.46
CA GLN A 271 -8.44 12.42 7.88
C GLN A 271 -7.41 11.46 8.49
N ILE A 272 -7.02 10.38 7.80
CA ILE A 272 -5.94 9.48 8.25
C ILE A 272 -4.64 10.25 8.41
N HIS A 273 -4.26 11.09 7.43
CA HIS A 273 -3.07 11.94 7.50
C HIS A 273 -3.00 12.76 8.80
N LYS A 274 -4.12 13.39 9.19
CA LYS A 274 -4.24 14.14 10.45
C LYS A 274 -4.17 13.22 11.67
N ASP A 275 -4.91 12.13 11.66
CA ASP A 275 -5.08 11.24 12.80
C ASP A 275 -3.79 10.51 13.17
N VAL A 276 -3.00 10.09 12.17
CA VAL A 276 -1.67 9.51 12.40
C VAL A 276 -0.60 10.57 12.68
N GLN A 277 -0.96 11.86 12.65
CA GLN A 277 -0.04 12.99 12.86
C GLN A 277 1.13 12.96 11.86
N SER A 278 0.82 12.74 10.58
CA SER A 278 1.81 12.70 9.52
C SER A 278 2.25 14.11 9.13
N LYS A 279 3.56 14.36 9.08
CA LYS A 279 4.12 15.62 8.55
C LYS A 279 3.97 15.70 7.03
N LYS A 280 4.22 14.58 6.34
CA LYS A 280 4.05 14.45 4.89
C LYS A 280 3.44 13.11 4.51
N SER A 281 2.50 13.10 3.57
CA SER A 281 1.92 11.88 3.03
C SER A 281 2.01 11.79 1.51
N ILE A 282 2.08 10.57 1.01
CA ILE A 282 2.08 10.23 -0.42
C ILE A 282 0.85 9.40 -0.73
N GLY A 283 0.09 9.83 -1.74
CA GLY A 283 -1.11 9.14 -2.21
C GLY A 283 -0.75 7.90 -3.03
N ILE A 284 -1.14 6.73 -2.55
CA ILE A 284 -0.90 5.43 -3.20
C ILE A 284 -2.23 4.77 -3.63
N HIS A 285 -2.16 3.53 -4.15
CA HIS A 285 -3.33 2.72 -4.52
C HIS A 285 -4.21 3.30 -5.65
N TRP A 286 -3.65 4.16 -6.49
CA TRP A 286 -4.35 4.79 -7.63
C TRP A 286 -3.50 4.76 -8.92
N GLY A 287 -4.10 5.16 -10.04
CA GLY A 287 -3.37 5.43 -11.29
C GLY A 287 -2.69 4.21 -11.95
N THR A 288 -3.05 2.98 -11.56
CA THR A 288 -2.33 1.76 -12.01
C THR A 288 -3.25 0.66 -12.52
N TRP A 289 -4.23 0.24 -11.71
CA TRP A 289 -5.28 -0.71 -12.10
C TRP A 289 -6.66 -0.06 -12.02
N VAL A 290 -7.59 -0.61 -12.79
CA VAL A 290 -9.01 -0.30 -12.67
C VAL A 290 -9.63 -1.26 -11.67
N MET A 291 -9.72 -0.84 -10.40
CA MET A 291 -10.20 -1.67 -9.29
C MET A 291 -11.64 -1.33 -8.85
N SER A 292 -12.19 -0.26 -9.42
CA SER A 292 -13.39 0.43 -8.95
C SER A 292 -13.96 1.29 -10.09
N ASN A 293 -14.94 2.16 -9.79
CA ASN A 293 -15.67 2.90 -10.80
C ASN A 293 -15.27 4.37 -10.97
N GLU A 294 -14.41 4.95 -10.12
CA GLU A 294 -14.01 6.35 -10.25
C GLU A 294 -13.21 6.63 -11.52
N TYR A 295 -13.29 7.86 -12.04
CA TYR A 295 -12.45 8.31 -13.13
C TYR A 295 -10.97 8.24 -12.72
N PHE A 296 -10.10 7.72 -13.59
CA PHE A 296 -8.74 7.35 -13.20
C PHE A 296 -7.85 8.51 -12.69
N MET A 297 -8.16 9.76 -13.09
CA MET A 297 -7.50 10.99 -12.60
C MET A 297 -8.30 11.74 -11.52
N GLU A 298 -9.40 11.17 -11.06
CA GLU A 298 -10.21 11.74 -9.99
C GLU A 298 -9.52 11.72 -8.61
N PRO A 299 -8.77 10.65 -8.21
CA PRO A 299 -8.15 10.61 -6.89
C PRO A 299 -7.25 11.81 -6.55
N PRO A 300 -6.30 12.25 -7.41
CA PRO A 300 -5.48 13.43 -7.11
C PRO A 300 -6.28 14.73 -7.05
N LYS A 301 -7.30 14.87 -7.91
CA LYS A 301 -8.16 16.06 -7.94
C LYS A 301 -8.94 16.17 -6.63
N ASN A 302 -9.54 15.06 -6.19
CA ASN A 302 -10.31 15.01 -4.95
C ASN A 302 -9.40 15.15 -3.72
N LEU A 303 -8.18 14.61 -3.74
CA LEU A 303 -7.19 14.84 -2.69
C LEU A 303 -6.87 16.33 -2.52
N LYS A 304 -6.60 17.04 -3.63
CA LYS A 304 -6.35 18.48 -3.61
C LYS A 304 -7.54 19.26 -3.02
N GLN A 305 -8.77 18.89 -3.40
CA GLN A 305 -9.97 19.51 -2.86
C GLN A 305 -10.15 19.22 -1.36
N ALA A 306 -9.90 17.97 -0.92
CA ALA A 306 -9.97 17.57 0.48
C ALA A 306 -8.98 18.35 1.35
N LEU A 307 -7.75 18.57 0.87
CA LEU A 307 -6.74 19.41 1.55
C LEU A 307 -7.22 20.86 1.70
N GLN A 308 -7.77 21.44 0.63
CA GLN A 308 -8.33 22.79 0.67
C GLN A 308 -9.49 22.92 1.65
N ASN A 309 -10.42 21.96 1.64
CA ASN A 309 -11.57 21.92 2.54
C ASN A 309 -11.16 21.80 4.03
N ASN A 310 -10.00 21.20 4.30
CA ASN A 310 -9.44 21.05 5.65
C ASN A 310 -8.41 22.12 6.02
N HIS A 311 -8.17 23.12 5.15
CA HIS A 311 -7.17 24.18 5.34
C HIS A 311 -5.75 23.66 5.61
N LEU A 312 -5.35 22.56 4.97
CA LEU A 312 -4.02 21.99 5.10
C LEU A 312 -3.07 22.54 4.02
N ASP A 313 -1.77 22.52 4.31
CA ASP A 313 -0.73 22.83 3.33
C ASP A 313 -0.82 21.84 2.16
N PRO A 314 -1.00 22.30 0.90
CA PRO A 314 -1.03 21.42 -0.27
C PRO A 314 0.22 20.54 -0.44
N THR A 315 1.34 20.89 0.21
CA THR A 315 2.57 20.11 0.19
C THR A 315 2.66 19.04 1.30
N SER A 316 1.73 19.04 2.27
CA SER A 316 1.69 18.05 3.36
C SER A 316 1.14 16.69 2.90
N PHE A 317 0.36 16.64 1.82
CA PHE A 317 -0.09 15.38 1.23
C PHE A 317 -0.11 15.50 -0.29
N ILE A 318 0.83 14.84 -0.94
CA ILE A 318 1.05 14.97 -2.39
C ILE A 318 0.81 13.63 -3.09
N VAL A 319 0.67 13.69 -4.41
CA VAL A 319 0.81 12.53 -5.28
C VAL A 319 2.12 12.65 -6.05
N LEU A 320 2.72 11.51 -6.35
CA LEU A 320 3.91 11.42 -7.18
C LEU A 320 3.51 10.90 -8.57
N LYS A 321 4.36 11.12 -9.57
CA LYS A 321 4.31 10.35 -10.83
C LYS A 321 4.91 8.96 -10.58
N HIS A 322 4.54 7.98 -11.41
CA HIS A 322 5.19 6.67 -11.39
C HIS A 322 6.69 6.85 -11.61
N GLY A 323 7.50 6.39 -10.66
CA GLY A 323 8.96 6.49 -10.66
C GLY A 323 9.49 7.81 -10.11
N GLU A 324 8.65 8.76 -9.71
CA GLU A 324 9.16 10.01 -9.13
C GLU A 324 9.82 9.75 -7.78
N ILE A 325 10.95 10.43 -7.56
CA ILE A 325 11.71 10.37 -6.32
C ILE A 325 11.33 11.59 -5.48
N LEU A 326 10.91 11.33 -4.24
CA LEU A 326 10.81 12.33 -3.20
C LEU A 326 11.93 12.10 -2.18
N ASP A 327 12.72 13.13 -1.95
CA ASP A 327 13.76 13.18 -0.93
C ASP A 327 13.33 14.14 0.18
N LEU A 328 13.33 13.67 1.43
CA LEU A 328 13.16 14.50 2.63
C LEU A 328 14.52 14.71 3.29
N PRO A 329 14.93 15.97 3.52
CA PRO A 329 16.15 16.28 4.25
C PRO A 329 16.00 15.96 5.75
N GLU A 330 17.14 15.92 6.45
CA GLU A 330 17.19 15.92 7.93
C GLU A 330 16.51 17.14 8.56
#